data_AF-Q7VAQ8-F1
#
_entry.id   AF-Q7VAQ8-F1
#
_cell.length_a   1.000
_cell.length_b   1.000
_cell.length_c   1.000
_cell.angle_alpha   90.00
_cell.angle_beta   90.00
_cell.angle_gamma   90.00
#
_symmetry.space_group_name_H-M   'P 1'
#
loop_
_entity.id
_entity.type
_entity.pdbx_description
1 polymer ?
#
loop_
_entity_poly.entity_id
_entity_poly.type
_entity_poly.pdbx_seq_one_letter_code
_entity_poly.pdbx_strand_id
1 'polypeptide(L)'
;MMKYSNTSLNKYLGINFLLISTFIIIISSLLFDEIQAGTIQAIQSLSYQCFHSDSKDRCKIALDEVEELKLLARSKEYYACETRLLGLESRLIMAMFKMKKGRIYKENLKDLKIACSSLN
;
A
#
# COMPACT_ATOMS: atom_id res chain seq x y z
N MET A 1 44.75 35.13 -35.18
CA MET A 1 43.54 34.28 -35.25
C MET A 1 43.69 33.15 -34.25
N MET A 2 43.05 33.24 -33.08
CA MET A 2 43.09 32.21 -32.03
C MET A 2 41.83 31.34 -32.09
N LYS A 3 42.01 30.03 -32.30
CA LYS A 3 40.97 28.99 -32.20
C LYS A 3 40.71 28.73 -30.71
N TYR A 4 39.57 29.18 -30.17
CA TYR A 4 39.14 28.80 -28.82
C TYR A 4 38.42 27.45 -28.86
N SER A 5 38.94 26.52 -28.07
CA SER A 5 38.57 25.12 -27.96
C SER A 5 37.16 24.95 -27.38
N ASN A 6 36.21 24.46 -28.20
CA ASN A 6 34.78 24.30 -27.88
C ASN A 6 34.43 22.89 -27.37
N THR A 7 35.41 22.18 -26.77
CA THR A 7 35.28 20.76 -26.39
C THR A 7 35.02 20.54 -24.90
N SER A 8 35.29 21.52 -24.04
CA SER A 8 35.06 21.38 -22.59
C SER A 8 33.60 21.60 -22.19
N LEU A 9 32.88 22.51 -22.86
CA LEU A 9 31.51 22.89 -22.52
C LEU A 9 30.51 21.74 -22.71
N ASN A 10 30.68 20.94 -23.76
CA ASN A 10 29.80 19.80 -24.08
C ASN A 10 29.98 18.62 -23.11
N LYS A 11 31.18 18.45 -22.53
CA LYS A 11 31.45 17.43 -21.50
C LYS A 11 30.73 17.75 -20.19
N TYR A 12 30.73 19.02 -19.77
CA TYR A 12 30.03 19.43 -18.55
C TYR A 12 28.51 19.28 -18.67
N LEU A 13 27.93 19.55 -19.85
CA LEU A 13 26.50 19.34 -20.09
C LEU A 13 26.10 17.86 -19.99
N GLY A 14 26.90 16.95 -20.57
CA GLY A 14 26.64 15.52 -20.50
C GLY A 14 26.79 14.93 -19.09
N ILE A 15 27.77 15.40 -18.32
CA ILE A 15 28.00 14.98 -16.94
C ILE A 15 26.85 15.43 -16.03
N ASN A 16 26.38 16.67 -16.18
CA ASN A 16 25.23 17.15 -15.42
C ASN A 16 23.95 16.37 -15.75
N PHE A 17 23.74 15.99 -17.01
CA PHE A 17 22.58 15.18 -17.40
C PHE A 17 22.62 13.76 -16.80
N LEU A 18 23.80 13.13 -16.76
CA LEU A 18 24.01 11.83 -16.10
C LEU A 18 23.82 11.91 -14.58
N LEU A 19 24.24 12.99 -13.94
CA LEU A 19 24.06 13.20 -12.51
C LEU A 19 22.59 13.41 -12.16
N ILE A 20 21.83 14.14 -12.97
CA ILE A 20 20.40 14.38 -12.74
C ILE A 20 19.61 13.07 -12.92
N SER A 21 19.89 12.28 -13.96
CA SER A 21 19.16 11.03 -14.20
C SER A 21 19.40 9.99 -13.10
N THR A 22 20.64 9.88 -12.62
CA THR A 22 20.98 9.00 -11.49
C THR A 22 20.31 9.46 -10.20
N PHE A 23 20.24 10.76 -9.95
CA PHE A 23 19.51 11.31 -8.80
C PHE A 23 18.02 10.98 -8.83
N ILE A 24 17.38 11.05 -10.01
CA ILE A 24 15.96 10.71 -10.19
C ILE A 24 15.72 9.22 -9.91
N ILE A 25 16.61 8.33 -10.36
CA ILE A 25 16.50 6.88 -10.11
C ILE A 25 16.65 6.57 -8.61
N ILE A 26 17.55 7.24 -7.91
CA ILE A 26 17.76 7.05 -6.46
C ILE A 26 16.53 7.53 -5.68
N ILE A 27 15.97 8.70 -6.00
CA ILE A 27 14.77 9.23 -5.34
C ILE A 27 13.56 8.31 -5.56
N SER A 28 13.38 7.80 -6.78
CA SER A 28 12.26 6.90 -7.07
C SER A 28 12.39 5.57 -6.32
N SER A 29 13.61 5.07 -6.12
CA SER A 29 13.88 3.86 -5.33
C SER A 29 13.60 4.03 -3.83
N LEU A 30 13.79 5.24 -3.29
CA LEU A 30 13.48 5.57 -1.89
C LEU A 30 11.99 5.73 -1.58
N LEU A 31 11.14 5.88 -2.61
CA LEU A 31 9.69 6.00 -2.45
C LEU A 31 8.97 4.64 -2.49
N PHE A 32 9.67 3.58 -2.84
CA PHE A 32 9.18 2.21 -2.67
C PHE A 32 9.65 1.70 -1.31
N ASP A 33 9.03 2.22 -0.25
CA ASP A 33 9.05 1.54 1.04
C ASP A 33 8.58 0.10 0.80
N GLU A 34 9.28 -0.88 1.40
CA GLU A 34 8.85 -2.27 1.41
C GLU A 34 7.51 -2.35 2.14
N ILE A 35 6.44 -2.26 1.37
CA ILE A 35 5.06 -2.57 1.75
C ILE A 35 5.08 -4.05 2.18
N GLN A 36 5.37 -4.29 3.46
CA GLN A 36 5.30 -5.61 4.09
C GLN A 36 3.84 -5.99 4.14
N ALA A 37 3.37 -6.64 3.08
CA ALA A 37 2.01 -7.13 2.98
C ALA A 37 1.61 -7.81 4.30
N GLY A 38 0.73 -7.17 5.05
CA GLY A 38 0.29 -7.67 6.34
C GLY A 38 -0.27 -9.08 6.22
N THR A 39 0.14 -9.95 7.15
CA THR A 39 -0.48 -11.28 7.24
C THR A 39 -1.98 -11.14 7.48
N ILE A 40 -2.79 -12.07 6.94
CA ILE A 40 -4.25 -12.07 7.13
C ILE A 40 -4.63 -11.97 8.62
N GLN A 41 -3.84 -12.60 9.48
CA GLN A 41 -4.05 -12.60 10.92
C GLN A 41 -3.80 -11.22 11.55
N ALA A 42 -2.81 -10.46 11.05
CA ALA A 42 -2.60 -9.06 11.43
C ALA A 42 -3.78 -8.18 11.00
N ILE A 43 -4.23 -8.30 9.75
CA ILE A 43 -5.40 -7.57 9.23
C ILE A 43 -6.66 -7.88 10.06
N GLN A 44 -6.87 -9.14 10.45
CA GLN A 44 -7.98 -9.50 11.32
C GLN A 44 -7.90 -8.83 12.70
N SER A 45 -6.71 -8.82 13.31
CA SER A 45 -6.48 -8.18 14.61
C SER A 45 -6.69 -6.67 14.53
N LEU A 46 -6.11 -6.02 13.53
CA LEU A 46 -6.23 -4.57 13.33
C LEU A 46 -7.67 -4.16 13.00
N SER A 47 -8.34 -4.93 12.15
CA SER A 47 -9.75 -4.72 11.85
C SER A 47 -10.63 -4.88 13.09
N TYR A 48 -10.36 -5.91 13.90
CA TYR A 48 -11.04 -6.09 15.18
C TYR A 48 -10.85 -4.87 16.09
N GLN A 49 -9.62 -4.36 16.20
CA GLN A 49 -9.33 -3.17 17.00
C GLN A 49 -10.06 -1.93 16.47
N CYS A 50 -10.09 -1.70 15.16
CA CYS A 50 -10.86 -0.62 14.55
C CYS A 50 -12.35 -0.72 14.88
N PHE A 51 -12.93 -1.93 14.83
CA PHE A 51 -14.36 -2.12 15.12
C PHE A 51 -14.74 -1.93 16.60
N HIS A 52 -13.78 -2.02 17.53
CA HIS A 52 -14.04 -1.95 18.98
C HIS A 52 -13.38 -0.74 19.66
N SER A 53 -12.64 0.08 18.91
CA SER A 53 -11.98 1.28 19.41
C SER A 53 -12.62 2.51 18.79
N ASP A 54 -12.64 3.61 19.55
CA ASP A 54 -12.95 4.95 19.01
C ASP A 54 -11.72 5.60 18.32
N SER A 55 -10.59 4.89 18.23
CA SER A 55 -9.36 5.39 17.63
C SER A 55 -9.40 5.32 16.11
N LYS A 56 -9.44 6.49 15.46
CA LYS A 56 -9.29 6.63 14.01
C LYS A 56 -7.95 6.10 13.51
N ASP A 57 -6.88 6.29 14.29
CA ASP A 57 -5.54 5.84 13.91
C ASP A 57 -5.48 4.31 13.77
N ARG A 58 -6.15 3.55 14.65
CA ARG A 58 -6.25 2.09 14.52
C ARG A 58 -7.01 1.67 13.26
N CYS A 59 -8.05 2.41 12.90
CA CYS A 59 -8.78 2.18 11.64
C CYS A 59 -7.94 2.52 10.42
N LYS A 60 -7.11 3.57 10.48
CA LYS A 60 -6.20 3.94 9.39
C LYS A 60 -5.16 2.83 9.15
N ILE A 61 -4.50 2.35 10.21
CA ILE A 61 -3.54 1.24 10.10
C ILE A 61 -4.23 0.00 9.50
N ALA A 62 -5.45 -0.33 9.95
CA ALA A 62 -6.19 -1.45 9.38
C ALA A 62 -6.55 -1.25 7.90
N LEU A 63 -6.82 -0.03 7.46
CA LEU A 63 -7.13 0.29 6.07
C LEU A 63 -5.89 0.18 5.17
N ASP A 64 -4.76 0.71 5.63
CA ASP A 64 -3.49 0.64 4.91
C ASP A 64 -3.15 -0.83 4.64
N GLU A 65 -3.15 -1.68 5.66
CA GLU A 65 -2.86 -3.12 5.55
C GLU A 65 -3.85 -3.89 4.63
N VAL A 66 -5.12 -3.49 4.61
CA VAL A 66 -6.12 -4.05 3.70
C VAL A 66 -5.82 -3.68 2.25
N GLU A 67 -5.37 -2.45 1.99
CA GLU A 67 -4.97 -2.00 0.65
C GLU A 67 -3.76 -2.79 0.15
N GLU A 68 -2.74 -2.97 1.00
CA GLU A 68 -1.55 -3.75 0.65
C GLU A 68 -1.90 -5.18 0.26
N LEU A 69 -2.73 -5.85 1.07
CA LEU A 69 -3.16 -7.21 0.77
C LEU A 69 -4.08 -7.26 -0.46
N LYS A 70 -4.86 -6.21 -0.73
CA LYS A 70 -5.70 -6.12 -1.94
C LYS A 70 -4.84 -6.02 -3.20
N LEU A 71 -3.78 -5.21 -3.17
CA LEU A 71 -2.80 -5.13 -4.25
C LEU A 71 -2.10 -6.48 -4.48
N LEU A 72 -1.72 -7.18 -3.41
CA LEU A 72 -1.15 -8.52 -3.50
C LEU A 72 -2.16 -9.55 -4.06
N ALA A 73 -3.41 -9.51 -3.60
CA ALA A 73 -4.46 -10.38 -4.11
C ALA A 73 -4.69 -10.14 -5.60
N ARG A 74 -4.71 -8.87 -6.03
CA ARG A 74 -4.88 -8.48 -7.44
C ARG A 74 -3.70 -8.90 -8.30
N SER A 75 -2.46 -8.75 -7.83
CA SER A 75 -1.26 -9.16 -8.57
C SER A 75 -1.18 -10.68 -8.78
N LYS A 76 -1.81 -11.45 -7.89
CA LYS A 76 -1.95 -12.92 -7.98
C LYS A 76 -3.30 -13.37 -8.58
N GLU A 77 -4.10 -12.44 -9.11
CA GLU A 77 -5.43 -12.71 -9.70
C GLU A 77 -6.42 -13.42 -8.75
N TYR A 78 -6.25 -13.23 -7.44
CA TYR A 78 -7.14 -13.77 -6.41
C TYR A 78 -8.35 -12.85 -6.18
N TYR A 79 -9.19 -12.73 -7.20
CA TYR A 79 -10.36 -11.85 -7.22
C TYR A 79 -11.36 -12.11 -6.08
N ALA A 80 -11.48 -13.36 -5.63
CA ALA A 80 -12.32 -13.71 -4.49
C ALA A 80 -11.82 -13.07 -3.18
N CYS A 81 -10.50 -13.09 -2.95
CA CYS A 81 -9.90 -12.41 -1.80
C CYS A 81 -10.00 -10.88 -1.96
N GLU A 82 -9.66 -10.36 -3.14
CA GLU A 82 -9.75 -8.92 -3.45
C GLU A 82 -11.15 -8.36 -3.16
N THR A 83 -12.20 -9.07 -3.62
CA THR A 83 -13.60 -8.67 -3.39
C THR A 83 -13.96 -8.67 -1.90
N ARG A 84 -13.45 -9.63 -1.12
CA ARG A 84 -13.68 -9.68 0.32
C ARG A 84 -12.94 -8.57 1.05
N LEU A 85 -11.74 -8.21 0.61
CA LEU A 85 -10.97 -7.08 1.12
C LEU A 85 -11.67 -5.76 0.85
N LEU A 86 -12.24 -5.54 -0.34
CA LEU A 86 -13.08 -4.36 -0.62
C LEU A 86 -14.28 -4.25 0.33
N GLY A 87 -14.92 -5.38 0.61
CA GLY A 87 -16.02 -5.45 1.58
C GLY A 87 -15.58 -5.13 3.02
N LEU A 88 -14.36 -5.50 3.39
CA LEU A 88 -13.75 -5.16 4.68
C LEU A 88 -13.37 -3.68 4.76
N GLU A 89 -12.71 -3.14 3.74
CA GLU A 89 -12.29 -1.74 3.62
C GLU A 89 -13.48 -0.79 3.84
N SER A 90 -14.59 -1.02 3.13
CA SER A 90 -15.82 -0.23 3.30
C SER A 90 -16.33 -0.25 4.75
N ARG A 91 -16.23 -1.39 5.45
CA ARG A 91 -16.67 -1.51 6.85
C ARG A 91 -15.73 -0.79 7.81
N LEU A 92 -14.43 -0.83 7.57
CA LEU A 92 -13.44 -0.09 8.35
C LEU A 92 -13.64 1.42 8.21
N ILE A 93 -13.90 1.90 6.98
CA ILE A 93 -14.29 3.30 6.73
C ILE A 93 -15.54 3.65 7.52
N MET A 94 -16.59 2.82 7.45
CA MET A 94 -17.82 3.06 8.21
C MET A 94 -17.58 3.07 9.74
N ALA A 95 -16.74 2.17 10.24
CA ALA A 95 -16.37 2.14 11.66
C ALA A 95 -15.61 3.41 12.08
N MET A 96 -14.67 3.87 11.25
CA MET A 96 -13.91 5.12 11.45
C MET A 96 -14.84 6.34 11.57
N PHE A 97 -15.96 6.34 10.85
CA PHE A 97 -16.99 7.39 10.90
C PHE A 97 -18.12 7.10 11.89
N LYS A 98 -17.96 6.09 12.77
CA LYS A 98 -18.97 5.67 13.77
C LYS A 98 -20.34 5.35 13.17
N MET A 99 -20.38 4.95 11.91
CA MET A 99 -21.60 4.52 11.24
C MET A 99 -21.94 3.12 11.75
N LYS A 100 -23.05 2.99 12.48
CA LYS A 100 -23.50 1.71 13.06
C LYS A 100 -23.71 0.66 11.97
N LYS A 101 -22.78 -0.29 11.84
CA LYS A 101 -23.03 -1.62 11.26
C LYS A 101 -22.90 -2.66 12.37
N GLY A 102 -24.00 -2.91 13.07
CA GLY A 102 -24.08 -3.87 14.17
C GLY A 102 -23.67 -5.28 13.74
N ARG A 103 -23.02 -6.02 14.66
CA ARG A 103 -22.69 -7.47 14.72
C ARG A 103 -22.09 -8.20 13.48
N ILE A 104 -22.24 -7.70 12.26
CA ILE A 104 -21.90 -8.37 11.00
C ILE A 104 -20.38 -8.40 10.74
N TYR A 105 -19.57 -7.63 11.46
CA TYR A 105 -18.12 -7.58 11.22
C TYR A 105 -17.39 -8.88 11.63
N LYS A 106 -17.88 -9.64 12.62
CA LYS A 106 -17.23 -10.90 13.05
C LYS A 106 -17.30 -12.00 11.99
N GLU A 107 -18.40 -12.08 11.25
CA GLU A 107 -18.58 -13.07 10.18
C GLU A 107 -17.65 -12.75 8.99
N ASN A 108 -17.50 -11.47 8.64
CA ASN A 108 -16.60 -11.06 7.55
C ASN A 108 -15.12 -11.37 7.83
N LEU A 109 -14.68 -11.26 9.09
CA LEU A 109 -13.30 -11.59 9.43
C LEU A 109 -13.03 -13.09 9.30
N LYS A 110 -14.01 -13.96 9.60
CA LYS A 110 -13.87 -15.41 9.37
C LYS A 110 -13.85 -15.73 7.88
N ASP A 111 -14.75 -15.14 7.11
CA ASP A 111 -14.82 -15.34 5.66
C ASP A 111 -13.52 -14.89 4.95
N LEU A 112 -12.87 -13.84 5.45
CA LEU A 112 -11.61 -13.34 4.89
C LEU A 112 -10.51 -14.42 4.91
N LYS A 113 -10.38 -15.15 6.01
CA LYS A 113 -9.37 -16.21 6.13
C LYS A 113 -9.58 -17.32 5.10
N ILE A 114 -10.84 -17.64 4.81
CA ILE A 114 -11.19 -18.67 3.83
C ILE A 114 -10.90 -18.15 2.41
N ALA A 115 -11.39 -16.95 2.09
CA ALA A 115 -11.25 -16.36 0.76
C ALA A 115 -9.81 -16.03 0.38
N CYS A 116 -8.97 -15.72 1.37
CA CYS A 116 -7.57 -15.39 1.18
C CYS A 116 -6.62 -16.53 1.61
N SER A 117 -7.12 -17.75 1.82
CA SER A 117 -6.30 -18.88 2.31
C SER A 117 -5.08 -19.22 1.44
N SER A 118 -5.17 -18.92 0.13
CA SER A 118 -4.10 -19.10 -0.85
C SER A 118 -3.08 -17.95 -0.92
N LEU A 119 -3.25 -16.89 -0.12
CA LEU A 119 -2.34 -15.75 -0.04
C LEU A 119 -1.29 -15.85 1.08
N ASN A 120 -1.30 -16.95 1.84
CA ASN A 120 -0.29 -17.26 2.85
C ASN A 120 1.09 -17.48 2.25
#